data_AF-A0A068N5L9-F1
#
_entry.id   AF-A0A068N5L9-F1
#
_cell.length_a   1.000
_cell.length_b   1.000
_cell.length_c   1.000
_cell.angle_alpha   90.00
_cell.angle_beta   90.00
_cell.angle_gamma   90.00
#
_symmetry.space_group_name_H-M   'P 1'
#
loop_
_entity.id
_entity.type
_entity.pdbx_description
1 polymer ?
#
loop_
_entity_poly.entity_id
_entity_poly.type
_entity_poly.pdbx_seq_one_letter_code
_entity_poly.pdbx_strand_id
1 'polypeptide(L)'
;MQGFPECQLEGIYIAPWADIDRPKHQFFDRLLPNKIEDDFAYYQIETNYYDLPVSAMMIPAGTWGVYFVTFNVPIEISRERLKQIFGSNFEKTEASELGLAPQLIPDPTNAQRSIWVCTAPI
;
A
#
# COMPACT_ATOMS: atom_id res chain seq x y z
N MET A 1 14.00 2.96 8.89
CA MET A 1 12.87 2.02 8.73
C MET A 1 12.32 2.23 7.34
N GLN A 2 12.23 1.18 6.53
CA GLN A 2 11.60 1.22 5.20
C GLN A 2 10.14 0.77 5.38
N GLY A 3 9.20 1.63 5.00
CA GLY A 3 7.77 1.40 5.16
C GLY A 3 7.00 2.69 5.45
N PHE A 4 5.68 2.64 5.27
CA PHE A 4 4.77 3.75 5.52
C PHE A 4 3.90 3.39 6.74
N PRO A 5 4.21 3.90 7.94
CA PRO A 5 3.43 3.58 9.14
C PRO A 5 2.07 4.29 9.16
N GLU A 6 1.91 5.31 8.33
CA GLU A 6 0.74 6.19 8.28
C GLU A 6 0.26 6.34 6.83
N CYS A 7 -1.03 6.64 6.65
CA CYS A 7 -1.60 6.97 5.33
C CYS A 7 -1.19 8.35 4.81
N GLN A 8 0.07 8.75 5.06
CA GLN A 8 0.67 9.96 4.53
C GLN A 8 1.32 9.64 3.17
N LEU A 9 0.52 9.71 2.11
CA LEU A 9 0.88 9.25 0.76
C LEU A 9 1.33 10.40 -0.16
N GLU A 10 1.80 11.51 0.41
CA GLU A 10 2.17 12.69 -0.37
C GLU A 10 3.27 12.37 -1.39
N GLY A 11 3.00 12.66 -2.67
CA GLY A 11 3.92 12.39 -3.77
C GLY A 11 4.03 10.91 -4.20
N ILE A 12 3.21 10.01 -3.65
CA ILE A 12 3.11 8.59 -4.03
C ILE A 12 1.91 8.38 -4.96
N TYR A 13 1.97 8.99 -6.14
CA TYR A 13 0.95 8.86 -7.18
C TYR A 13 1.50 9.21 -8.56
N ILE A 14 0.79 8.80 -9.60
CA ILE A 14 0.92 9.28 -10.98
C ILE A 14 -0.31 10.14 -11.27
N ALA A 15 -0.12 11.29 -11.90
CA ALA A 15 -1.22 12.16 -12.31
C ALA A 15 -0.96 12.68 -13.72
N PRO A 16 -1.29 11.90 -14.77
CA PRO A 16 -1.00 12.28 -16.15
C PRO A 16 -1.72 13.57 -16.58
N TRP A 17 -2.89 13.87 -16.02
CA TRP A 17 -3.63 15.12 -16.27
C TRP A 17 -2.95 16.37 -15.69
N ALA A 18 -1.95 16.19 -14.83
CA ALA A 18 -1.16 17.25 -14.21
C ALA A 18 0.33 17.16 -14.62
N ASP A 19 0.62 16.45 -15.72
CA ASP A 19 1.97 16.19 -16.23
C ASP A 19 2.91 15.50 -15.23
N ILE A 20 2.35 14.66 -14.34
CA ILE A 20 3.10 13.83 -13.38
C ILE A 20 3.07 12.39 -13.89
N ASP A 21 4.11 12.01 -14.63
CA ASP A 21 4.28 10.67 -15.21
C ASP A 21 4.95 9.66 -14.25
N ARG A 22 5.50 10.15 -13.14
CA ARG A 22 6.18 9.34 -12.12
C ARG A 22 5.94 9.88 -10.71
N PRO A 23 5.96 9.01 -9.68
CA PRO A 23 5.83 9.47 -8.31
C PRO A 23 7.06 10.29 -7.88
N LYS A 24 6.83 11.31 -7.06
CA LYS A 24 7.91 12.17 -6.50
C LYS A 24 8.68 11.48 -5.38
N HIS A 25 8.13 10.42 -4.81
CA HIS A 25 8.74 9.68 -3.71
C HIS A 25 9.96 8.87 -4.17
N GLN A 26 11.11 9.04 -3.50
CA GLN A 26 12.41 8.45 -3.86
C GLN A 26 12.43 6.91 -3.95
N PHE A 27 11.48 6.22 -3.34
CA PHE A 27 11.36 4.77 -3.52
C PHE A 27 10.86 4.40 -4.92
N PHE A 28 9.93 5.19 -5.45
CA PHE A 28 9.26 4.93 -6.73
C PHE A 28 9.97 5.60 -7.91
N ASP A 29 10.83 6.59 -7.67
CA ASP A 29 11.53 7.33 -8.74
C ASP A 29 12.41 6.44 -9.66
N ARG A 30 12.82 5.27 -9.17
CA ARG A 30 13.62 4.25 -9.87
C ARG A 30 12.81 3.04 -10.32
N LEU A 31 11.53 2.95 -9.96
CA LEU A 31 10.68 1.82 -10.28
C LEU A 31 9.83 2.14 -11.50
N LEU A 32 9.67 1.15 -12.38
CA LEU A 32 8.69 1.20 -13.46
C LEU A 32 7.49 0.33 -13.07
N PRO A 33 6.26 0.83 -13.22
CA PRO A 33 5.08 0.00 -12.99
C PRO A 33 5.04 -1.13 -14.01
N ASN A 34 4.66 -2.32 -13.57
CA ASN A 34 4.44 -3.48 -14.44
C ASN A 34 3.22 -3.26 -15.33
N LYS A 35 2.20 -2.57 -14.80
CA LYS A 35 1.02 -2.15 -15.54
C LYS A 35 0.39 -0.91 -14.91
N ILE A 36 -0.33 -0.15 -15.73
CA ILE A 36 -1.23 0.92 -15.31
C ILE A 36 -2.61 0.56 -15.84
N GLU A 37 -3.59 0.39 -14.96
CA GLU A 37 -4.93 -0.09 -15.28
C GLU A 37 -5.92 0.43 -14.22
N ASP A 38 -7.15 0.76 -14.63
CA ASP A 38 -8.22 1.19 -13.74
C ASP A 38 -7.82 2.29 -12.74
N ASP A 39 -7.14 3.35 -13.20
CA ASP A 39 -6.65 4.45 -12.35
C ASP A 39 -5.57 4.08 -11.32
N PHE A 40 -4.91 2.94 -11.47
CA PHE A 40 -3.84 2.48 -10.57
C PHE A 40 -2.58 2.05 -11.32
N ALA A 41 -1.43 2.33 -10.71
CA ALA A 41 -0.13 1.82 -11.15
C ALA A 41 0.31 0.69 -10.23
N TYR A 42 0.63 -0.46 -10.82
CA TYR A 42 0.98 -1.68 -10.11
C TYR A 42 2.47 -1.97 -10.23
N TYR A 43 3.11 -2.26 -9.11
CA TYR A 43 4.53 -2.57 -9.01
C TYR A 43 4.71 -3.95 -8.39
N GLN A 44 5.39 -4.85 -9.08
CA GLN A 44 5.93 -6.08 -8.53
C GLN A 44 7.31 -5.76 -7.99
N ILE A 45 7.49 -6.00 -6.71
CA ILE A 45 8.74 -5.70 -6.02
C ILE A 45 9.07 -6.86 -5.08
N GLU A 46 10.34 -7.01 -4.75
CA GLU A 46 10.81 -7.94 -3.75
C GLU A 46 11.58 -7.13 -2.70
N THR A 47 10.91 -6.83 -1.59
CA THR A 47 11.51 -6.08 -0.47
C THR A 47 10.93 -6.57 0.86
N ASN A 48 11.38 -5.99 1.97
CA ASN A 48 10.85 -6.28 3.30
C ASN A 48 10.44 -4.99 3.99
N TYR A 49 9.19 -4.90 4.44
CA TYR A 49 8.70 -3.84 5.32
C TYR A 49 8.35 -4.45 6.66
N TYR A 50 8.90 -3.93 7.75
CA TYR A 50 8.57 -4.39 9.11
C TYR A 50 8.83 -5.90 9.33
N ASP A 51 9.86 -6.43 8.66
CA ASP A 51 10.21 -7.85 8.57
C ASP A 51 9.13 -8.74 7.93
N LEU A 52 8.21 -8.13 7.18
CA LEU A 52 7.26 -8.82 6.33
C LEU A 52 7.73 -8.73 4.87
N PRO A 53 7.78 -9.86 4.14
CA PRO A 53 8.12 -9.85 2.72
C PRO A 53 7.01 -9.14 1.95
N VAL A 54 7.38 -8.15 1.16
CA VAL A 54 6.48 -7.41 0.27
C VAL A 54 6.68 -7.94 -1.15
N SER A 55 5.59 -8.31 -1.80
CA SER A 55 5.59 -8.82 -3.18
C SER A 55 5.04 -7.82 -4.21
N ALA A 56 4.24 -6.85 -3.75
CA ALA A 56 3.63 -5.88 -4.65
C ALA A 56 3.24 -4.58 -3.94
N MET A 57 3.13 -3.52 -4.73
CA MET A 57 2.53 -2.26 -4.35
C MET A 57 1.57 -1.78 -5.44
N MET A 58 0.55 -1.06 -5.03
CA MET A 58 -0.38 -0.35 -5.92
C MET A 58 -0.47 1.09 -5.45
N ILE A 59 -0.32 2.04 -6.35
CA ILE A 59 -0.44 3.47 -6.05
C ILE A 59 -1.48 4.10 -6.99
N PRO A 60 -2.07 5.24 -6.59
CA PRO A 60 -2.95 6.01 -7.47
C PRO A 60 -2.26 6.41 -8.77
N ALA A 61 -2.94 6.22 -9.89
CA ALA A 61 -2.62 6.77 -11.20
C ALA A 61 -3.80 7.58 -11.79
N GLY A 62 -4.81 7.88 -10.96
CA GLY A 62 -6.08 8.52 -11.27
C GLY A 62 -6.62 9.33 -10.09
N THR A 63 -7.92 9.62 -10.08
CA THR A 63 -8.56 10.43 -9.04
C THR A 63 -9.04 9.61 -7.82
N TRP A 64 -8.47 8.43 -7.59
CA TRP A 64 -8.79 7.59 -6.44
C TRP A 64 -7.59 7.48 -5.50
N GLY A 65 -7.74 7.91 -4.24
CA GLY A 65 -6.68 7.96 -3.25
C GLY A 65 -6.38 6.61 -2.59
N VAL A 66 -6.22 5.56 -3.39
CA VAL A 66 -6.05 4.19 -2.88
C VAL A 66 -4.61 3.70 -3.07
N TYR A 67 -3.98 3.30 -1.97
CA TYR A 67 -2.63 2.75 -1.95
C TYR A 67 -2.59 1.43 -1.19
N PHE A 68 -1.98 0.40 -1.78
CA PHE A 68 -1.87 -0.93 -1.18
C PHE A 68 -0.42 -1.43 -1.14
N VAL A 69 -0.06 -2.14 -0.08
CA VAL A 69 1.14 -2.97 0.04
C VAL A 69 0.71 -4.41 0.23
N THR A 70 1.18 -5.31 -0.63
CA THR A 70 0.91 -6.74 -0.51
C THR A 70 2.06 -7.44 0.20
N PHE A 71 1.78 -7.99 1.37
CA PHE A 71 2.68 -8.88 2.08
C PHE A 71 2.51 -10.32 1.58
N ASN A 72 3.64 -10.99 1.32
CA ASN A 72 3.69 -12.38 0.90
C ASN A 72 3.58 -13.37 2.07
N VAL A 73 2.68 -13.06 3.01
CA VAL A 73 2.29 -13.92 4.13
C VAL A 73 0.79 -13.75 4.44
N PRO A 74 0.14 -14.78 5.02
CA PRO A 74 -1.24 -14.70 5.50
C PRO A 74 -1.47 -13.55 6.48
N ILE A 75 -2.71 -13.08 6.55
CA ILE A 75 -3.11 -11.93 7.39
C ILE A 75 -2.78 -12.14 8.87
N GLU A 76 -2.90 -13.35 9.41
CA GLU A 76 -2.62 -13.66 10.80
C GLU A 76 -1.15 -13.39 11.15
N ILE A 77 -0.23 -13.75 10.24
CA ILE A 77 1.22 -13.52 10.41
C ILE A 77 1.52 -12.03 10.34
N SER A 78 0.95 -11.33 9.36
CA SER A 78 1.08 -9.87 9.24
C SER A 78 0.55 -9.15 10.49
N ARG A 79 -0.62 -9.56 11.00
CA ARG A 79 -1.23 -8.98 12.22
C ARG A 79 -0.38 -9.18 13.44
N GLU A 80 0.13 -10.39 13.66
CA GLU A 80 1.01 -10.67 14.79
C GLU A 80 2.23 -9.77 14.75
N ARG A 81 2.89 -9.68 13.58
CA ARG A 81 4.10 -8.88 13.42
C ARG A 81 3.84 -7.39 13.60
N LEU A 82 2.81 -6.86 12.93
CA LEU A 82 2.46 -5.44 13.01
C LEU A 82 1.97 -5.05 14.40
N LYS A 83 1.30 -5.94 15.13
CA LYS A 83 0.92 -5.71 16.54
C LYS A 83 2.14 -5.61 17.44
N GLN A 84 3.18 -6.41 17.21
CA GLN A 84 4.44 -6.31 17.98
C GLN A 84 5.16 -4.98 17.74
N ILE A 85 5.10 -4.44 16.52
CA ILE A 85 5.83 -3.23 16.12
C ILE A 85 5.06 -1.96 16.49
N PHE A 86 3.75 -1.94 16.22
CA PHE A 86 2.91 -0.74 16.31
C PHE A 86 1.88 -0.79 17.44
N GLY A 87 1.72 -1.93 18.12
CA GLY A 87 0.63 -2.12 19.08
C GLY A 87 -0.75 -2.29 18.44
N SER A 88 -0.85 -2.27 17.10
CA SER A 88 -2.10 -2.37 16.34
C SER A 88 -2.07 -3.58 15.40
N ASN A 89 -3.21 -4.25 15.27
CA ASN A 89 -3.42 -5.31 14.27
C ASN A 89 -4.07 -4.79 12.98
N PHE A 90 -4.31 -3.48 12.90
CA PHE A 90 -4.88 -2.81 11.72
C PHE A 90 -6.22 -3.43 11.27
N GLU A 91 -7.08 -3.77 12.22
CA GLU A 91 -8.46 -4.12 11.94
C GLU A 91 -9.24 -2.96 11.32
N LYS A 92 -10.41 -3.28 10.74
CA LYS A 92 -11.32 -2.29 10.19
C LYS A 92 -11.81 -1.37 11.31
N THR A 93 -11.64 -0.07 11.11
CA THR A 93 -12.12 0.99 12.01
C THR A 93 -12.80 2.09 11.19
N GLU A 94 -13.55 2.98 11.86
CA GLU A 94 -14.10 4.18 11.23
C GLU A 94 -12.98 5.05 10.62
N ALA A 95 -11.85 5.19 11.33
CA ALA A 95 -10.68 5.91 10.81
C ALA A 95 -10.14 5.28 9.52
N SER A 96 -10.14 3.95 9.38
CA SER A 96 -9.73 3.31 8.14
C SER A 96 -10.74 3.44 7.01
N GLU A 97 -12.04 3.45 7.31
CA GLU A 97 -13.07 3.71 6.30
C GLU A 97 -12.98 5.13 5.75
N LEU A 98 -12.54 6.08 6.59
CA LEU A 98 -12.29 7.47 6.22
C LEU A 98 -10.91 7.73 5.62
N GLY A 99 -10.05 6.69 5.50
CA GLY A 99 -8.70 6.84 4.95
C GLY A 99 -7.67 7.47 5.86
N LEU A 100 -8.02 7.69 7.13
CA LEU A 100 -7.16 8.33 8.13
C LEU A 100 -6.18 7.35 8.77
N ALA A 101 -6.47 6.06 8.68
CA ALA A 101 -5.63 4.98 9.20
C ALA A 101 -5.62 3.81 8.22
N PRO A 102 -4.54 3.02 8.17
CA PRO A 102 -4.52 1.90 7.26
C PRO A 102 -5.27 0.71 7.85
N GLN A 103 -5.77 -0.15 6.97
CA GLN A 103 -6.43 -1.41 7.31
C GLN A 103 -5.64 -2.57 6.73
N LEU A 104 -5.57 -3.69 7.44
CA LEU A 104 -5.00 -4.93 6.95
C LEU A 104 -6.14 -5.90 6.59
N ILE A 105 -6.15 -6.35 5.34
CA ILE A 105 -7.16 -7.26 4.79
C ILE A 105 -6.48 -8.50 4.17
N PRO A 106 -7.18 -9.64 4.07
CA PRO A 106 -6.68 -10.77 3.28
C PRO A 106 -6.64 -10.39 1.80
N ASP A 107 -5.66 -10.89 1.06
CA ASP A 107 -5.66 -10.77 -0.39
C ASP A 107 -6.82 -11.62 -0.97
N PRO A 108 -7.78 -11.02 -1.71
CA PRO A 108 -8.94 -11.73 -2.23
C PRO A 108 -8.59 -12.79 -3.29
N THR A 109 -7.42 -12.69 -3.90
CA THR A 109 -6.95 -13.59 -4.95
C THR A 109 -6.02 -14.69 -4.43
N ASN A 110 -5.43 -14.49 -3.25
CA ASN A 110 -4.47 -15.44 -2.67
C ASN A 110 -4.48 -15.41 -1.13
N ALA A 111 -5.06 -16.43 -0.51
CA ALA A 111 -5.12 -16.54 0.96
C ALA A 111 -3.75 -16.63 1.66
N GLN A 112 -2.66 -16.88 0.92
CA GLN A 112 -1.29 -16.86 1.46
C GLN A 112 -0.69 -15.45 1.49
N ARG A 113 -1.48 -14.42 1.16
CA ARG A 113 -1.08 -13.02 1.14
C ARG A 113 -2.04 -12.15 1.92
N SER A 114 -1.54 -10.98 2.31
CA SER A 114 -2.34 -9.94 2.96
C SER A 114 -2.02 -8.59 2.36
N ILE A 115 -2.98 -7.68 2.46
CA ILE A 115 -2.91 -6.35 1.86
C ILE A 115 -3.06 -5.33 2.96
N TRP A 116 -2.09 -4.45 3.08
CA TRP A 116 -2.17 -3.26 3.90
C TRP A 116 -2.62 -2.10 3.03
N VAL A 117 -3.78 -1.53 3.35
CA VAL A 117 -4.50 -0.58 2.51
C VAL A 117 -4.67 0.76 3.21
N CYS A 118 -4.43 1.84 2.46
CA CYS A 118 -4.90 3.19 2.76
C CYS A 118 -5.89 3.62 1.68
N THR A 119 -7.09 4.06 2.07
CA THR A 119 -8.13 4.57 1.17
C THR A 119 -8.47 6.01 1.53
N ALA A 120 -7.73 6.99 1.01
CA ALA A 120 -8.08 8.39 1.19
C ALA A 120 -9.18 8.80 0.19
N PRO A 121 -10.27 9.47 0.63
CA PRO A 121 -11.08 10.25 -0.30
C PRO A 121 -10.22 11.39 -0.86
N ILE A 122 -10.34 11.64 -2.18
CA ILE A 122 -9.71 12.81 -2.82
C ILE A 122 -10.59 14.05 -2.62
#